data_AF-A0A6L5F6A1-F1
#
_entry.id   AF-A0A6L5F6A1-F1
#
_cell.length_a   1.000
_cell.length_b   1.000
_cell.length_c   1.000
_cell.angle_alpha   90.00
_cell.angle_beta   90.00
_cell.angle_gamma   90.00
#
_symmetry.space_group_name_H-M   'P 1'
#
loop_
_entity.id
_entity.type
_entity.pdbx_description
1 polymer ?
#
loop_
_entity_poly.entity_id
_entity_poly.type
_entity_poly.pdbx_seq_one_letter_code
_entity_poly.pdbx_strand_id
1 'polypeptide(L)'
;MTKLRQLSYAAVGASAEVLRTVTTTAEKVREELTTKLDEIDLPSRFNGFVETAAVDGRELVGRIPRAGQIFHAQGGAAHSIGNIPEVGTQMVSKLRAAGVTTVAELVAATKDRNARRHLATVTGIEEDEINRIGNLADLMRVDSIGPRYAQLLDAAGVVSTRQLRRRSASSLHETLTETNEKAKIVERVPALDVVTDWIEKAQILAD
;
A
#
# COMPACT_ATOMS: atom_id res chain seq x y z
N MET A 1 28.79 -0.78 47.27
CA MET A 1 28.39 -1.12 45.89
C MET A 1 26.99 -1.75 45.80
N THR A 2 25.99 -1.27 46.57
CA THR A 2 24.69 -1.96 46.70
C THR A 2 23.50 -1.16 46.13
N LYS A 3 23.61 0.17 46.00
CA LYS A 3 22.50 1.02 45.52
C LYS A 3 22.33 1.08 43.99
N LEU A 4 23.34 0.69 43.20
CA LEU A 4 23.29 0.72 41.73
C LEU A 4 22.67 -0.55 41.09
N ARG A 5 22.50 -1.64 41.84
CA ARG A 5 21.82 -2.85 41.36
C ARG A 5 20.30 -2.85 41.55
N GLN A 6 19.76 -2.04 42.47
CA GLN A 6 18.31 -1.98 42.72
C GLN A 6 17.56 -1.08 41.72
N LEU A 7 18.19 -0.04 41.18
CA LEU A 7 17.58 0.86 40.20
C LEU A 7 17.37 0.22 38.82
N SER A 8 18.20 -0.75 38.45
CA SER A 8 18.06 -1.51 37.19
C SER A 8 16.89 -2.50 37.22
N TYR A 9 16.47 -3.00 38.39
CA TYR A 9 15.41 -4.01 38.49
C TYR A 9 14.00 -3.39 38.42
N ALA A 10 13.83 -2.17 38.96
CA ALA A 10 12.54 -1.47 38.93
C ALA A 10 12.14 -1.00 37.51
N ALA A 11 13.10 -0.52 36.70
CA ALA A 11 12.85 -0.09 35.32
C ALA A 11 12.57 -1.27 34.38
N VAL A 12 13.23 -2.42 34.61
CA VAL A 12 12.96 -3.68 33.89
C VAL A 12 11.60 -4.25 34.32
N GLY A 13 11.24 -4.16 35.60
CA GLY A 13 9.92 -4.57 36.11
C GLY A 13 8.76 -3.76 35.51
N ALA A 14 8.88 -2.43 35.45
CA ALA A 14 7.86 -1.58 34.83
C ALA A 14 7.70 -1.85 33.33
N SER A 15 8.80 -2.11 32.62
CA SER A 15 8.77 -2.46 31.19
C SER A 15 8.17 -3.85 30.94
N ALA A 16 8.45 -4.81 31.83
CA ALA A 16 7.84 -6.15 31.78
C ALA A 16 6.34 -6.10 32.08
N GLU A 17 5.88 -5.20 32.95
CA GLU A 17 4.48 -5.03 33.28
C GLU A 17 3.68 -4.33 32.17
N VAL A 18 4.30 -3.37 31.46
CA VAL A 18 3.75 -2.79 30.23
C VAL A 18 3.65 -3.84 29.11
N LEU A 19 4.69 -4.68 28.94
CA LEU A 19 4.63 -5.78 27.97
C LEU A 19 3.54 -6.79 28.35
N ARG A 20 3.41 -7.14 29.63
CA ARG A 20 2.36 -8.04 30.12
C ARG A 20 0.97 -7.46 29.89
N THR A 21 0.76 -6.17 30.13
CA THR A 21 -0.55 -5.54 29.91
C THR A 21 -0.90 -5.45 28.43
N VAL A 22 0.06 -5.17 27.55
CA VAL A 22 -0.14 -5.21 26.09
C VAL A 22 -0.46 -6.63 25.62
N THR A 23 0.25 -7.66 26.10
CA THR A 23 -0.05 -9.06 25.74
C THR A 23 -1.42 -9.48 26.24
N THR A 24 -1.80 -9.11 27.47
CA THR A 24 -3.12 -9.44 28.03
C THR A 24 -4.24 -8.75 27.26
N THR A 25 -4.00 -7.52 26.77
CA THR A 25 -4.98 -6.77 25.96
C THR A 25 -5.12 -7.39 24.56
N ALA A 26 -4.01 -7.79 23.95
CA ALA A 26 -4.01 -8.49 22.67
C ALA A 26 -4.72 -9.85 22.75
N GLU A 27 -4.53 -10.59 23.86
CA GLU A 27 -5.23 -11.84 24.14
C GLU A 27 -6.74 -11.62 24.30
N LYS A 28 -7.17 -10.58 25.03
CA LYS A 28 -8.60 -10.23 25.13
C LYS A 28 -9.21 -9.84 23.80
N VAL A 29 -8.52 -9.02 22.99
CA VAL A 29 -9.00 -8.63 21.65
C VAL A 29 -9.10 -9.86 20.74
N ARG A 30 -8.14 -10.80 20.84
CA ARG A 30 -8.18 -12.08 20.13
C ARG A 30 -9.38 -12.91 20.55
N GLU A 31 -9.64 -13.03 21.86
CA GLU A 31 -10.75 -13.79 22.43
C GLU A 31 -12.12 -13.22 22.02
N GLU A 32 -12.24 -11.89 22.00
CA GLU A 32 -13.43 -11.18 21.54
C GLU A 32 -13.66 -11.36 20.03
N LEU A 33 -12.59 -11.34 19.23
CA LEU A 33 -12.64 -11.61 17.79
C LEU A 33 -13.02 -13.06 17.49
N THR A 34 -12.49 -14.05 18.23
CA THR A 34 -12.86 -15.46 18.07
C THR A 34 -14.32 -15.70 18.45
N THR A 35 -14.81 -15.06 19.52
CA THR A 35 -16.22 -15.15 19.92
C THR A 35 -17.13 -14.57 18.84
N LYS A 36 -16.78 -13.39 18.30
CA LYS A 36 -17.50 -12.77 17.19
C LYS A 36 -17.41 -13.57 15.89
N LEU A 37 -16.32 -14.32 15.68
CA LEU A 37 -16.20 -15.25 14.55
C LEU A 37 -17.11 -16.47 14.72
N ASP A 38 -17.27 -16.99 15.94
CA ASP A 38 -18.16 -18.12 16.25
C ASP A 38 -19.65 -17.74 16.16
N GLU A 39 -20.01 -16.47 16.41
CA GLU A 39 -21.37 -15.94 16.18
C GLU A 39 -21.74 -15.84 14.69
N ILE A 40 -20.74 -15.73 13.82
CA ILE A 40 -20.94 -15.85 12.38
C ILE A 40 -21.02 -17.36 12.11
N ASP A 41 -22.24 -17.90 11.99
CA ASP A 41 -22.53 -19.31 11.69
C ASP A 41 -21.94 -19.74 10.32
N LEU A 42 -20.62 -19.89 10.29
CA LEU A 42 -19.84 -20.39 9.18
C LEU A 42 -19.89 -21.91 9.27
N PRO A 43 -20.43 -22.61 8.25
CA PRO A 43 -20.59 -24.04 8.31
C PRO A 43 -19.26 -24.72 8.61
N SER A 44 -19.26 -25.70 9.53
CA SER A 44 -18.09 -26.35 10.15
C SER A 44 -17.04 -26.94 9.19
N ARG A 45 -17.32 -26.93 7.89
CA ARG A 45 -16.38 -27.28 6.81
C ARG A 45 -15.32 -26.21 6.52
N PHE A 46 -15.46 -24.99 7.04
CA PHE A 46 -14.52 -23.89 6.79
C PHE A 46 -13.50 -23.62 7.92
N ASN A 47 -13.67 -24.21 9.11
CA ASN A 47 -12.80 -23.91 10.27
C ASN A 47 -11.35 -24.38 10.11
N GLY A 48 -11.09 -25.43 9.33
CA GLY A 48 -9.73 -25.86 8.99
C GLY A 48 -9.08 -25.05 7.85
N PHE A 49 -9.82 -24.15 7.22
CA PHE A 49 -9.36 -23.41 6.05
C PHE A 49 -8.78 -22.04 6.42
N VAL A 50 -9.19 -21.41 7.53
CA VAL A 50 -8.83 -19.99 7.76
C VAL A 50 -7.40 -19.81 8.29
N GLU A 51 -6.96 -20.62 9.25
CA GLU A 51 -5.59 -20.51 9.79
C GLU A 51 -4.55 -21.17 8.89
N THR A 52 -4.87 -22.33 8.32
CA THR A 52 -3.95 -23.06 7.43
C THR A 52 -3.94 -22.44 6.03
N ALA A 53 -5.05 -21.94 5.47
CA ALA A 53 -5.00 -21.26 4.17
C ALA A 53 -4.50 -19.81 4.23
N ALA A 54 -4.36 -19.16 5.39
CA ALA A 54 -3.69 -17.86 5.45
C ALA A 54 -2.16 -18.00 5.28
N VAL A 55 -1.58 -19.07 5.83
CA VAL A 55 -0.13 -19.36 5.77
C VAL A 55 0.20 -20.26 4.57
N ASP A 56 -0.48 -21.40 4.42
CA ASP A 56 -0.31 -22.30 3.27
C ASP A 56 -0.89 -21.70 2.00
N GLY A 57 -1.93 -20.87 2.08
CA GLY A 57 -2.44 -20.18 0.89
C GLY A 57 -1.44 -19.18 0.34
N ARG A 58 -0.67 -18.46 1.17
CA ARG A 58 0.42 -17.61 0.66
C ARG A 58 1.54 -18.42 0.01
N GLU A 59 1.90 -19.56 0.60
CA GLU A 59 2.93 -20.43 0.05
C GLU A 59 2.46 -21.14 -1.25
N LEU A 60 1.19 -21.57 -1.31
CA LEU A 60 0.56 -22.16 -2.49
C LEU A 60 0.34 -21.12 -3.59
N VAL A 61 -0.08 -19.90 -3.26
CA VAL A 61 -0.20 -18.77 -4.18
C VAL A 61 1.18 -18.37 -4.72
N GLY A 62 2.25 -18.43 -3.91
CA GLY A 62 3.61 -18.21 -4.39
C GLY A 62 4.12 -19.30 -5.35
N ARG A 63 3.54 -20.49 -5.32
CA ARG A 63 3.93 -21.66 -6.13
C ARG A 63 3.07 -21.85 -7.39
N ILE A 64 1.94 -21.16 -7.51
CA ILE A 64 1.10 -21.18 -8.72
C ILE A 64 1.65 -20.15 -9.72
N PRO A 65 2.15 -20.58 -10.90
CA PRO A 65 2.52 -19.64 -11.95
C PRO A 65 1.30 -18.79 -12.31
N ARG A 66 1.43 -17.47 -12.26
CA ARG A 66 0.34 -16.51 -12.48
C ARG A 66 -0.73 -16.47 -11.38
N ALA A 67 -0.46 -16.90 -10.15
CA ALA A 67 -1.45 -16.80 -9.05
C ALA A 67 -1.98 -15.38 -8.85
N GLY A 68 -1.10 -14.37 -8.93
CA GLY A 68 -1.49 -12.96 -8.91
C GLY A 68 -2.48 -12.58 -10.03
N GLN A 69 -2.53 -13.35 -11.13
CA GLN A 69 -3.49 -13.17 -12.23
C GLN A 69 -4.88 -13.77 -11.93
N ILE A 70 -4.96 -14.72 -11.01
CA ILE A 70 -6.19 -15.45 -10.69
C ILE A 70 -7.00 -14.70 -9.62
N PHE A 71 -6.37 -13.89 -8.77
CA PHE A 71 -7.05 -13.03 -7.78
C PHE A 71 -7.61 -11.71 -8.35
N HIS A 72 -7.54 -11.49 -9.67
CA HIS A 72 -7.99 -10.25 -10.32
C HIS A 72 -9.50 -9.99 -10.33
N ALA A 73 -10.31 -10.79 -9.62
CA ALA A 73 -11.73 -10.56 -9.49
C ALA A 73 -12.05 -9.53 -8.39
N GLN A 74 -11.50 -8.31 -8.47
CA GLN A 74 -12.06 -7.05 -7.96
C GLN A 74 -11.23 -5.85 -8.52
N GLY A 75 -11.53 -5.44 -9.76
CA GLY A 75 -11.56 -4.03 -10.18
C GLY A 75 -10.35 -3.09 -9.99
N GLY A 76 -9.10 -3.54 -10.11
CA GLY A 76 -7.94 -2.63 -10.19
C GLY A 76 -7.00 -3.04 -11.32
N ALA A 77 -6.66 -2.12 -12.22
CA ALA A 77 -5.74 -2.36 -13.34
C ALA A 77 -4.47 -3.08 -12.84
N ALA A 78 -4.23 -4.29 -13.36
CA ALA A 78 -3.17 -5.21 -12.93
C ALA A 78 -1.77 -4.73 -13.36
N HIS A 79 -1.32 -3.60 -12.83
CA HIS A 79 0.01 -3.10 -13.07
C HIS A 79 1.04 -3.85 -12.21
N SER A 80 2.06 -4.39 -12.86
CA SER A 80 3.26 -4.91 -12.19
C SER A 80 3.99 -3.75 -11.51
N ILE A 81 4.51 -3.97 -10.30
CA ILE A 81 5.30 -2.95 -9.59
C ILE A 81 6.52 -2.45 -10.37
N GLY A 82 7.05 -3.25 -11.31
CA GLY A 82 8.17 -2.84 -12.16
C GLY A 82 7.81 -1.79 -13.20
N ASN A 83 6.52 -1.50 -13.39
CA ASN A 83 6.07 -0.44 -14.29
C ASN A 83 5.88 0.89 -13.56
N ILE A 84 5.94 0.93 -12.23
CA ILE A 84 5.82 2.18 -11.47
C ILE A 84 7.06 3.02 -11.77
N PRO A 85 6.90 4.32 -12.09
CA PRO A 85 8.03 5.21 -12.26
C PRO A 85 8.95 5.14 -11.04
N GLU A 86 10.27 5.22 -11.28
CA GLU A 86 11.30 5.30 -10.23
C GLU A 86 11.53 4.01 -9.43
N VAL A 87 10.70 2.98 -9.61
CA VAL A 87 10.96 1.67 -9.03
C VAL A 87 11.99 0.92 -9.88
N GLY A 88 13.27 1.04 -9.48
CA GLY A 88 14.38 0.31 -10.08
C GLY A 88 14.37 -1.19 -9.74
N THR A 89 15.15 -1.98 -10.48
CA THR A 89 15.21 -3.46 -10.33
C THR A 89 15.56 -3.92 -8.91
N GLN A 90 16.45 -3.21 -8.22
CA GLN A 90 16.79 -3.49 -6.82
C GLN A 90 15.61 -3.30 -5.87
N MET A 91 14.84 -2.22 -6.08
CA MET A 91 13.65 -1.92 -5.29
C MET A 91 12.54 -2.93 -5.55
N VAL A 92 12.31 -3.31 -6.81
CA VAL A 92 11.40 -4.40 -7.17
C VAL A 92 11.76 -5.68 -6.42
N SER A 93 13.05 -6.03 -6.37
CA SER A 93 13.50 -7.24 -5.66
C SER A 93 13.20 -7.18 -4.16
N LYS A 94 13.46 -6.03 -3.52
CA LYS A 94 13.18 -5.81 -2.09
C LYS A 94 11.67 -5.87 -1.79
N LEU A 95 10.85 -5.22 -2.61
CA LEU A 95 9.39 -5.24 -2.47
C LEU A 95 8.82 -6.64 -2.65
N ARG A 96 9.29 -7.40 -3.65
CA ARG A 96 8.88 -8.80 -3.85
C ARG A 96 9.28 -9.68 -2.67
N ALA A 97 10.47 -9.49 -2.11
CA ALA A 97 10.91 -10.21 -0.92
C ALA A 97 10.04 -9.89 0.31
N ALA A 98 9.49 -8.68 0.38
CA ALA A 98 8.50 -8.27 1.38
C ALA A 98 7.06 -8.70 1.05
N GLY A 99 6.83 -9.45 -0.02
CA GLY A 99 5.50 -9.94 -0.42
C GLY A 99 4.66 -8.96 -1.23
N VAL A 100 5.24 -7.85 -1.70
CA VAL A 100 4.57 -6.85 -2.55
C VAL A 100 4.98 -7.08 -4.00
N THR A 101 4.03 -7.51 -4.83
CA THR A 101 4.27 -7.90 -6.23
C THR A 101 3.42 -7.12 -7.23
N THR A 102 2.28 -6.58 -6.78
CA THR A 102 1.35 -5.79 -7.59
C THR A 102 1.21 -4.36 -7.11
N VAL A 103 0.74 -3.47 -8.00
CA VAL A 103 0.40 -2.08 -7.65
C VAL A 103 -0.67 -2.03 -6.56
N ALA A 104 -1.68 -2.91 -6.60
CA ALA A 104 -2.73 -2.96 -5.57
C ALA A 104 -2.17 -3.32 -4.18
N GLU A 105 -1.28 -4.32 -4.12
CA GLU A 105 -0.58 -4.69 -2.89
C GLU A 105 0.29 -3.55 -2.36
N LEU A 106 0.97 -2.81 -3.25
CA LEU A 106 1.79 -1.67 -2.84
C LEU A 106 0.93 -0.54 -2.27
N VAL A 107 -0.21 -0.22 -2.89
CA VAL A 107 -1.14 0.78 -2.37
C VAL A 107 -1.66 0.37 -0.99
N ALA A 108 -2.02 -0.91 -0.82
CA ALA A 108 -2.44 -1.43 0.49
C ALA A 108 -1.31 -1.33 1.53
N ALA A 109 -0.08 -1.68 1.16
CA ALA A 109 1.10 -1.63 2.03
C ALA A 109 1.60 -0.20 2.33
N THR A 110 1.05 0.83 1.66
CA THR A 110 1.45 2.24 1.83
C THR A 110 0.32 3.17 2.29
N LYS A 111 -0.89 2.63 2.50
CA LYS A 111 -2.12 3.37 2.83
C LYS A 111 -1.98 4.31 4.03
N ASP A 112 -1.31 3.87 5.09
CA ASP A 112 -1.10 4.66 6.29
C ASP A 112 0.38 4.75 6.71
N ARG A 113 0.67 5.64 7.66
CA ARG A 113 2.04 5.92 8.10
C ARG A 113 2.70 4.70 8.75
N ASN A 114 1.94 3.89 9.49
CA ASN A 114 2.49 2.72 10.17
C ASN A 114 2.83 1.62 9.16
N ALA A 115 1.96 1.42 8.17
CA ALA A 115 2.19 0.51 7.05
C ALA A 115 3.47 0.90 6.27
N ARG A 116 3.63 2.19 5.95
CA ARG A 116 4.86 2.70 5.30
C ARG A 116 6.12 2.47 6.11
N ARG A 117 6.09 2.77 7.42
CA ARG A 117 7.22 2.52 8.33
C ARG A 117 7.58 1.05 8.46
N HIS A 118 6.57 0.20 8.52
CA HIS A 118 6.77 -1.24 8.54
C HIS A 118 7.44 -1.70 7.26
N LEU A 119 6.92 -1.29 6.09
CA LEU A 119 7.49 -1.62 4.80
C LEU A 119 8.94 -1.12 4.71
N ALA A 120 9.22 0.11 5.14
CA ALA A 120 10.56 0.70 5.17
C ALA A 120 11.55 -0.14 5.98
N THR A 121 11.10 -0.60 7.16
CA THR A 121 11.91 -1.46 8.04
C THR A 121 12.20 -2.82 7.40
N VAL A 122 11.20 -3.44 6.78
CA VAL A 122 11.34 -4.78 6.17
C VAL A 122 12.20 -4.72 4.90
N THR A 123 12.03 -3.70 4.07
CA THR A 123 12.73 -3.60 2.78
C THR A 123 14.07 -2.88 2.86
N GLY A 124 14.32 -2.10 3.92
CA GLY A 124 15.45 -1.17 3.99
C GLY A 124 15.38 -0.14 2.86
N ILE A 125 14.18 0.40 2.62
CA ILE A 125 13.92 1.51 1.68
C ILE A 125 13.47 2.69 2.55
N GLU A 126 13.87 3.90 2.19
CA GLU A 126 13.50 5.10 2.95
C GLU A 126 11.97 5.32 2.96
N GLU A 127 11.42 5.80 4.09
CA GLU A 127 9.97 6.02 4.26
C GLU A 127 9.42 6.97 3.17
N ASP A 128 10.19 7.98 2.80
CA ASP A 128 9.82 8.96 1.77
C ASP A 128 9.75 8.35 0.37
N GLU A 129 10.68 7.44 0.05
CA GLU A 129 10.70 6.74 -1.24
C GLU A 129 9.50 5.78 -1.34
N ILE A 130 9.21 5.05 -0.25
CA ILE A 130 8.00 4.21 -0.14
C ILE A 130 6.73 5.05 -0.30
N ASN A 131 6.67 6.20 0.36
CA ASN A 131 5.53 7.11 0.25
C ASN A 131 5.34 7.59 -1.19
N ARG A 132 6.44 7.92 -1.89
CA ARG A 132 6.40 8.38 -3.27
C ARG A 132 5.93 7.30 -4.25
N ILE A 133 6.47 6.08 -4.15
CA ILE A 133 6.04 4.98 -5.04
C ILE A 133 4.61 4.53 -4.72
N GLY A 134 4.18 4.60 -3.46
CA GLY A 134 2.79 4.32 -3.05
C GLY A 134 1.80 5.33 -3.64
N ASN A 135 2.19 6.60 -3.66
CA ASN A 135 1.44 7.70 -4.29
C ASN A 135 1.34 7.55 -5.82
N LEU A 136 2.44 7.20 -6.49
CA LEU A 136 2.44 6.89 -7.93
C LEU A 136 1.55 5.68 -8.24
N ALA A 137 1.66 4.63 -7.42
CA ALA A 137 0.83 3.44 -7.52
C ALA A 137 -0.66 3.76 -7.32
N ASP A 138 -0.99 4.68 -6.41
CA ASP A 138 -2.36 5.13 -6.19
C ASP A 138 -2.92 5.87 -7.42
N LEU A 139 -2.16 6.76 -8.05
CA LEU A 139 -2.56 7.42 -9.30
C LEU A 139 -2.80 6.42 -10.44
N MET A 140 -1.98 5.38 -10.52
CA MET A 140 -2.10 4.32 -11.54
C MET A 140 -3.34 3.42 -11.36
N ARG A 141 -4.11 3.57 -10.26
CA ARG A 141 -5.41 2.89 -10.10
C ARG A 141 -6.50 3.50 -10.97
N VAL A 142 -6.33 4.75 -11.39
CA VAL A 142 -7.29 5.43 -12.27
C VAL A 142 -7.13 4.89 -13.68
N ASP A 143 -8.22 4.37 -14.25
CA ASP A 143 -8.19 3.85 -15.62
C ASP A 143 -7.67 4.92 -16.60
N SER A 144 -6.80 4.49 -17.50
CA SER A 144 -6.08 5.33 -18.48
C SER A 144 -4.92 6.17 -17.91
N ILE A 145 -4.62 6.09 -16.60
CA ILE A 145 -3.39 6.65 -16.04
C ILE A 145 -2.29 5.59 -16.02
N GLY A 146 -1.45 5.62 -17.06
CA GLY A 146 -0.23 4.81 -17.11
C GLY A 146 0.95 5.43 -16.34
N PRO A 147 2.08 4.72 -16.25
CA PRO A 147 3.27 5.17 -15.50
C PRO A 147 3.77 6.58 -15.85
N ARG A 148 3.90 6.90 -17.14
CA ARG A 148 4.40 8.21 -17.57
C ARG A 148 3.43 9.35 -17.25
N TYR A 149 2.12 9.08 -17.27
CA TYR A 149 1.12 10.06 -16.87
C TYR A 149 1.07 10.23 -15.35
N ALA A 150 1.23 9.17 -14.57
CA ALA A 150 1.41 9.27 -13.13
C ALA A 150 2.66 10.11 -12.78
N GLN A 151 3.76 9.93 -13.50
CA GLN A 151 4.97 10.75 -13.33
C GLN A 151 4.75 12.22 -13.73
N LEU A 152 4.02 12.48 -14.82
CA LEU A 152 3.69 13.83 -15.22
C LEU A 152 2.79 14.53 -14.19
N LEU A 153 1.81 13.82 -13.64
CA LEU A 153 0.94 14.31 -12.57
C LEU A 153 1.73 14.64 -11.30
N ASP A 154 2.63 13.74 -10.90
CA ASP A 154 3.54 13.97 -9.76
C ASP A 154 4.40 15.22 -9.97
N ALA A 155 5.00 15.36 -11.16
CA ALA A 155 5.79 16.54 -11.54
C ALA A 155 4.95 17.83 -11.61
N ALA A 156 3.65 17.73 -11.92
CA ALA A 156 2.70 18.83 -11.90
C ALA A 156 2.15 19.14 -10.49
N GLY A 157 2.65 18.46 -9.44
CA GLY A 157 2.24 18.66 -8.05
C GLY A 157 0.91 17.99 -7.70
N VAL A 158 0.52 16.94 -8.43
CA VAL A 158 -0.61 16.06 -8.12
C VAL A 158 -0.08 14.69 -7.77
N VAL A 159 0.13 14.45 -6.48
CA VAL A 159 0.82 13.23 -6.01
C VAL A 159 -0.12 12.14 -5.52
N SER A 160 -1.44 12.34 -5.54
CA SER A 160 -2.40 11.32 -5.07
C SER A 160 -3.76 11.46 -5.74
N THR A 161 -4.54 10.38 -5.75
CA THR A 161 -5.92 10.39 -6.26
C THR A 161 -6.80 11.40 -5.53
N ARG A 162 -6.57 11.57 -4.22
CA ARG A 162 -7.24 12.59 -3.37
C ARG A 162 -6.99 14.02 -3.86
N GLN A 163 -5.77 14.32 -4.30
CA GLN A 163 -5.46 15.64 -4.86
C GLN A 163 -6.06 15.78 -6.25
N LEU A 164 -5.97 14.74 -7.08
CA LEU A 164 -6.50 14.72 -8.43
C LEU A 164 -8.01 15.02 -8.45
N ARG A 165 -8.80 14.36 -7.60
CA ARG A 165 -10.26 14.56 -7.55
C ARG A 165 -10.73 15.98 -7.17
N ARG A 166 -9.83 16.81 -6.65
CA ARG A 166 -10.09 18.20 -6.22
C ARG A 166 -9.62 19.25 -7.22
N ARG A 167 -8.93 18.85 -8.29
CA ARG A 167 -8.45 19.79 -9.32
C ARG A 167 -9.58 20.18 -10.27
N SER A 168 -9.46 21.37 -10.87
CA SER A 168 -10.26 21.73 -12.05
C SER A 168 -9.55 21.23 -13.31
N ALA A 169 -10.31 20.64 -14.24
CA ALA A 169 -9.75 20.04 -15.45
C ALA A 169 -8.97 21.03 -16.32
N SER A 170 -9.48 22.25 -16.50
CA SER A 170 -8.83 23.30 -17.28
C SER A 170 -7.47 23.72 -16.70
N SER A 171 -7.43 24.05 -15.41
CA SER A 171 -6.21 24.44 -14.72
C SER A 171 -5.19 23.30 -14.67
N LEU A 172 -5.65 22.06 -14.47
CA LEU A 172 -4.77 20.90 -14.47
C LEU A 172 -4.18 20.67 -15.86
N HIS A 173 -4.97 20.76 -16.92
CA HIS A 173 -4.49 20.62 -18.30
C HIS A 173 -3.42 21.66 -18.66
N GLU A 174 -3.63 22.93 -18.30
CA GLU A 174 -2.62 24.00 -18.47
C GLU A 174 -1.34 23.65 -17.70
N THR A 175 -1.46 23.27 -16.42
CA THR A 175 -0.31 22.89 -15.60
C THR A 175 0.45 21.69 -16.17
N LEU A 176 -0.26 20.67 -16.68
CA LEU A 176 0.34 19.50 -17.31
C LEU A 176 1.07 19.88 -18.60
N THR A 177 0.54 20.82 -19.37
CA THR A 177 1.17 21.34 -20.58
C THR A 177 2.47 22.05 -20.26
N GLU A 178 2.44 23.03 -19.35
CA GLU A 178 3.63 23.78 -18.93
C GLU A 178 4.70 22.87 -18.30
N THR A 179 4.27 21.90 -17.49
CA THR A 179 5.19 20.92 -16.88
C THR A 179 5.84 20.06 -17.94
N ASN A 180 5.08 19.61 -18.94
CA ASN A 180 5.63 18.76 -19.99
C ASN A 180 6.52 19.52 -20.97
N GLU A 181 6.27 20.81 -21.22
CA GLU A 181 7.18 21.67 -22.00
C GLU A 181 8.57 21.77 -21.36
N LYS A 182 8.61 21.84 -20.02
CA LYS A 182 9.86 21.94 -19.24
C LYS A 182 10.55 20.59 -19.08
N ALA A 183 9.80 19.55 -18.69
CA ALA A 183 10.36 18.27 -18.26
C ALA A 183 10.35 17.19 -19.36
N LYS A 184 9.56 17.36 -20.44
CA LYS A 184 9.42 16.42 -21.57
C LYS A 184 9.18 14.97 -21.14
N ILE A 185 8.29 14.78 -20.17
CA ILE A 185 7.99 13.47 -19.55
C ILE A 185 7.19 12.58 -20.50
N VAL A 186 6.22 13.15 -21.23
CA VAL A 186 5.38 12.46 -22.21
C VAL A 186 5.55 13.05 -23.60
N GLU A 187 5.35 12.22 -24.62
CA GLU A 187 5.38 12.67 -26.03
C GLU A 187 4.16 13.54 -26.35
N ARG A 188 2.99 13.16 -25.82
CA ARG A 188 1.74 13.90 -25.99
C ARG A 188 1.07 14.15 -24.65
N VAL A 189 0.79 15.42 -24.36
CA VAL A 189 -0.01 15.86 -23.21
C VAL A 189 -1.44 15.33 -23.38
N PRO A 190 -2.08 14.80 -22.31
CA PRO A 190 -3.47 14.35 -22.39
C PRO A 190 -4.39 15.51 -22.79
N ALA A 191 -5.37 15.22 -23.64
CA ALA A 191 -6.38 16.21 -24.00
C ALA A 191 -7.30 16.52 -22.79
N LEU A 192 -7.98 17.67 -22.84
CA LEU A 192 -8.79 18.16 -21.72
C LEU A 192 -9.91 17.19 -21.30
N ASP A 193 -10.51 16.50 -22.27
CA ASP A 193 -11.52 15.46 -22.06
C ASP A 193 -10.95 14.28 -21.26
N VAL A 194 -9.74 13.82 -21.59
CA VAL A 194 -9.03 12.76 -20.86
C VAL A 194 -8.72 13.19 -19.42
N VAL A 195 -8.27 14.44 -19.23
CA VAL A 195 -8.01 14.98 -17.89
C VAL A 195 -9.30 15.06 -17.06
N THR A 196 -10.41 15.41 -17.70
CA THR A 196 -11.74 15.46 -17.05
C THR A 196 -12.16 14.05 -16.61
N ASP A 197 -12.05 13.06 -17.49
CA ASP A 197 -12.33 11.65 -17.20
C ASP A 197 -11.46 11.11 -16.04
N TRP A 198 -10.18 11.48 -15.97
CA TRP A 198 -9.32 11.12 -14.83
C TRP A 198 -9.84 11.66 -13.50
N ILE A 199 -10.31 12.91 -13.48
CA ILE A 199 -10.84 13.55 -12.27
C ILE A 199 -12.14 12.85 -11.84
N GLU A 200 -13.04 12.58 -12.79
CA GLU A 200 -14.31 11.87 -12.53
C GLU A 200 -14.05 10.46 -11.98
N LYS A 201 -13.17 9.69 -12.62
CA LYS A 201 -12.77 8.35 -12.14
C LYS A 201 -12.11 8.40 -10.76
N ALA A 202 -11.28 9.40 -10.49
CA ALA A 202 -10.67 9.60 -9.17
C ALA A 202 -11.70 9.97 -8.08
N GLN A 203 -12.87 10.51 -8.44
CA GLN A 203 -13.97 10.73 -7.50
C GLN A 203 -14.72 9.45 -7.16
N ILE A 204 -14.79 8.49 -8.09
CA ILE A 204 -15.45 7.21 -7.91
C ILE A 204 -14.59 6.25 -7.05
N LEU A 205 -13.26 6.37 -7.14
CA LEU A 205 -12.33 5.60 -6.32
C LEU A 205 -12.38 6.06 -4.86
N ALA A 206 -12.83 5.16 -3.97
CA ALA A 206 -12.80 5.37 -2.52
C ALA A 206 -11.38 5.20 -1.94
N ASP A 207 -11.09 5.95 -0.85
CA ASP A 207 -9.80 5.96 -0.12
C ASP A 207 -9.53 4.67 0.69
#